data_AF-A0A1E7KHE2-F1
#
_entry.id   AF-A0A1E7KHE2-F1
#
_cell.length_a   1.000
_cell.length_b   1.000
_cell.length_c   1.000
_cell.angle_alpha   90.00
_cell.angle_beta   90.00
_cell.angle_gamma   90.00
#
_symmetry.space_group_name_H-M   'P 1'
#
loop_
_entity.id
_entity.type
_entity.pdbx_description
1 polymer ?
#
loop_
_entity_poly.entity_id
_entity_poly.type
_entity_poly.pdbx_seq_one_letter_code
_entity_poly.pdbx_strand_id
1 'polypeptide(L)'
;MIRELGAKLPELPDADLRIQYLVKDVPQRGEVRYGLIIEQGRIADVREGVIDDPSFAVTMPYEVSVRLHRLELTPPEAAASGQVTVDGGKDQLPIMMNVVGRPEYQAMVKELADITEF
;
A
#
# COMPACT_ATOMS: atom_id res chain seq x y z
N MET A 1 -2.25 15.26 1.46
CA MET A 1 -3.23 14.43 0.73
C MET A 1 -3.38 13.01 1.30
N ILE A 2 -2.57 12.01 0.92
CA ILE A 2 -2.76 10.62 1.39
C ILE A 2 -2.69 10.45 2.92
N ARG A 3 -1.71 11.09 3.58
CA ARG A 3 -1.60 11.09 5.04
C ARG A 3 -2.81 11.71 5.73
N GLU A 4 -3.35 12.80 5.18
CA GLU A 4 -4.50 13.50 5.78
C GLU A 4 -5.79 12.71 5.63
N LEU A 5 -5.96 11.99 4.52
CA LEU A 5 -7.10 11.10 4.30
C LEU A 5 -6.97 9.85 5.19
N GLY A 6 -5.80 9.22 5.20
CA GLY A 6 -5.59 7.99 5.97
C GLY A 6 -5.58 8.18 7.48
N ALA A 7 -5.24 9.36 7.99
CA ALA A 7 -5.36 9.70 9.41
C ALA A 7 -6.83 9.75 9.89
N LYS A 8 -7.81 9.91 8.98
CA LYS A 8 -9.25 9.96 9.31
C LYS A 8 -9.90 8.57 9.36
N LEU A 9 -9.18 7.52 8.96
CA LEU A 9 -9.71 6.17 9.01
C LEU A 9 -10.08 5.79 10.45
N PRO A 10 -11.14 4.98 10.65
CA PRO A 10 -11.40 4.38 11.96
C PRO A 10 -10.19 3.61 12.47
N GLU A 11 -9.95 3.66 13.78
CA GLU A 11 -8.89 2.88 14.43
C GLU A 11 -9.16 1.39 14.28
N LEU A 12 -8.07 0.65 14.09
CA LEU A 12 -8.04 -0.79 14.19
C LEU A 12 -6.88 -1.12 15.14
N PRO A 13 -7.18 -1.43 16.41
CA PRO A 13 -6.15 -1.79 17.38
C PRO A 13 -5.25 -2.92 16.88
N ASP A 14 -3.99 -2.89 17.26
CA ASP A 14 -2.96 -3.89 16.93
C ASP A 14 -2.64 -4.02 15.42
N ALA A 15 -3.10 -3.07 14.59
CA ALA A 15 -2.80 -3.01 13.16
C ALA A 15 -1.67 -2.00 12.85
N ASP A 16 -0.48 -2.27 13.38
CA ASP A 16 0.73 -1.49 13.13
C ASP A 16 1.57 -2.18 12.05
N LEU A 17 1.93 -1.44 10.99
CA LEU A 17 2.72 -1.96 9.87
C LEU A 17 3.67 -0.91 9.31
N ARG A 18 4.87 -1.35 8.92
CA ARG A 18 5.85 -0.54 8.18
C ARG A 18 6.16 -1.24 6.87
N ILE A 19 5.71 -0.70 5.76
CA ILE A 19 5.76 -1.42 4.47
C ILE A 19 6.72 -0.70 3.54
N GLN A 20 7.73 -1.40 3.05
CA GLN A 20 8.60 -0.91 1.99
C GLN A 20 8.00 -1.25 0.63
N TYR A 21 7.78 -0.27 -0.23
CA TYR A 21 7.38 -0.48 -1.62
C TYR A 21 8.53 -0.25 -2.58
N LEU A 22 8.60 -1.08 -3.61
CA LEU A 22 9.33 -0.85 -4.85
C LEU A 22 8.36 -0.98 -6.02
N VAL A 23 8.08 0.16 -6.67
CA VAL A 23 7.29 0.20 -7.91
C VAL A 23 8.24 0.34 -9.08
N LYS A 24 8.21 -0.63 -9.99
CA LYS A 24 9.06 -0.69 -11.19
C LYS A 24 8.35 -0.10 -12.40
N ASP A 25 9.11 0.23 -13.43
CA ASP A 25 8.62 0.71 -14.72
C ASP A 25 7.70 1.96 -14.62
N VAL A 26 8.00 2.83 -13.65
CA VAL A 26 7.25 4.08 -13.46
C VAL A 26 7.60 5.05 -14.59
N PRO A 27 6.60 5.60 -15.32
CA PRO A 27 6.83 6.54 -16.40
C PRO A 27 7.75 7.69 -15.95
N GLN A 28 8.75 8.01 -16.78
CA GLN A 28 9.75 9.07 -16.56
C GLN A 28 10.70 8.86 -15.36
N ARG A 29 10.39 7.96 -14.40
CA ARG A 29 11.17 7.75 -13.18
C ARG A 29 11.89 6.41 -13.11
N GLY A 30 11.47 5.41 -13.90
CA GLY A 30 12.04 4.07 -13.91
C GLY A 30 11.59 3.27 -12.68
N GLU A 31 12.15 3.55 -11.51
CA GLU A 31 11.76 2.92 -10.25
C GLU A 31 11.44 3.97 -9.19
N VAL A 32 10.43 3.68 -8.36
CA VAL A 32 10.10 4.48 -7.19
C VAL A 32 10.10 3.58 -5.96
N ARG A 33 10.81 4.03 -4.92
CA ARG A 33 10.79 3.42 -3.58
C ARG A 33 10.08 4.35 -2.63
N TYR A 34 9.20 3.82 -1.80
CA TYR A 34 8.57 4.58 -0.74
C TYR A 34 8.17 3.66 0.41
N GLY A 35 8.06 4.23 1.61
CA GLY A 35 7.52 3.58 2.79
C GLY A 35 6.10 4.03 3.08
N LEU A 36 5.25 3.09 3.50
CA LEU A 36 3.93 3.34 4.07
C LEU A 36 3.93 2.90 5.54
N ILE A 37 3.65 3.83 6.44
CA ILE A 37 3.60 3.57 7.89
C ILE A 37 2.14 3.62 8.33
N ILE A 38 1.69 2.52 8.90
CA ILE A 38 0.35 2.34 9.44
C ILE A 38 0.48 2.20 10.95
N GLU A 39 -0.27 3.00 11.70
CA GLU A 39 -0.39 2.91 13.16
C GLU A 39 -1.87 2.77 13.49
N GLN A 40 -2.22 1.73 14.25
CA GLN A 40 -3.59 1.41 14.64
C GLN A 40 -4.56 1.41 13.44
N GLY A 41 -4.12 0.87 12.30
CA GLY A 41 -4.89 0.80 11.06
C GLY A 41 -5.09 2.11 10.31
N ARG A 42 -4.44 3.21 10.71
CA ARG A 42 -4.44 4.51 10.03
C ARG A 42 -3.12 4.73 9.33
N ILE A 43 -3.14 5.45 8.20
CA ILE A 43 -1.89 5.90 7.56
C ILE A 43 -1.29 7.02 8.40
N ALA A 44 -0.24 6.69 9.16
CA ALA A 44 0.49 7.64 9.99
C ALA A 44 1.47 8.47 9.15
N ASP A 45 2.11 7.83 8.16
CA ASP A 45 3.12 8.47 7.31
C ASP A 45 3.29 7.79 5.95
N VAL A 46 3.76 8.55 4.97
CA VAL A 46 4.22 8.06 3.65
C VAL A 46 5.50 8.79 3.30
N ARG A 47 6.59 8.04 3.08
CA ARG A 47 7.93 8.60 2.87
C ARG A 47 8.53 8.12 1.56
N GLU A 48 9.09 9.02 0.77
CA GLU A 48 9.88 8.64 -0.38
C GLU A 48 11.23 8.03 0.05
N GLY A 49 11.70 7.04 -0.71
CA GLY A 49 12.97 6.35 -0.46
C GLY A 49 12.81 5.03 0.29
N VAL A 50 13.84 4.69 1.06
CA VAL A 50 13.94 3.45 1.83
C VAL A 50 13.63 3.75 3.30
N ILE A 51 12.86 2.87 3.94
CA ILE A 51 12.59 2.94 5.37
C ILE A 51 13.38 1.88 6.14
N ASP A 52 13.73 2.22 7.37
CA ASP A 52 14.34 1.27 8.31
C ASP A 52 13.28 0.36 8.93
N ASP A 53 13.68 -0.89 9.15
CA ASP A 53 12.92 -1.97 9.78
C ASP A 53 11.50 -2.14 9.21
N PRO A 54 11.36 -2.43 7.90
CA PRO A 54 10.06 -2.75 7.33
C PRO A 54 9.55 -4.09 7.89
N SER A 55 8.26 -4.15 8.22
CA SER A 55 7.54 -5.40 8.50
C SER A 55 7.68 -6.36 7.33
N PHE A 56 7.53 -5.86 6.10
CA PHE A 56 7.78 -6.59 4.86
C PHE A 56 8.00 -5.61 3.71
N ALA A 57 8.53 -6.12 2.60
CA ALA A 57 8.70 -5.38 1.36
C ALA A 57 7.76 -5.90 0.27
N VAL A 58 7.24 -4.99 -0.55
CA VAL A 58 6.34 -5.26 -1.67
C VAL A 58 6.97 -4.74 -2.95
N THR A 59 7.16 -5.61 -3.93
CA THR A 59 7.62 -5.24 -5.27
C THR A 59 6.54 -5.49 -6.29
N MET A 60 6.27 -4.51 -7.16
CA MET A 60 5.29 -4.64 -8.25
C MET A 60 5.62 -3.72 -9.45
N PRO A 61 5.17 -4.05 -10.67
CA PRO A 61 5.17 -3.12 -11.80
C PRO A 61 4.23 -1.93 -11.59
N TYR A 62 4.51 -0.82 -12.26
CA TYR A 62 3.68 0.39 -12.22
C TYR A 62 2.23 0.12 -12.62
N GLU A 63 2.01 -0.60 -13.71
CA GLU A 63 0.68 -0.97 -14.20
C GLU A 63 -0.14 -1.69 -13.13
N VAL A 64 0.49 -2.62 -12.40
CA VAL A 64 -0.15 -3.37 -11.30
C VAL A 64 -0.51 -2.43 -10.16
N SER A 65 0.40 -1.51 -9.80
CA SER A 65 0.15 -0.51 -8.78
C SER A 65 -1.04 0.39 -9.13
N VAL A 66 -1.14 0.85 -10.38
CA VAL A 66 -2.28 1.67 -10.85
C VAL A 66 -3.59 0.89 -10.74
N ARG A 67 -3.61 -0.36 -11.19
CA ARG A 67 -4.81 -1.22 -11.13
C ARG A 67 -5.26 -1.49 -9.69
N LEU A 68 -4.33 -1.66 -8.76
CA LEU A 68 -4.62 -1.79 -7.32
C LEU A 68 -5.25 -0.49 -6.77
N HIS A 69 -4.71 0.68 -7.11
CA HIS A 69 -5.26 1.97 -6.66
C HIS A 69 -6.63 2.27 -7.28
N ARG A 70 -6.88 1.83 -8.52
CA ARG A 70 -8.20 1.94 -9.17
C ARG A 70 -9.20 0.88 -8.71
N LEU A 71 -8.80 -0.02 -7.81
CA LEU A 71 -9.60 -1.16 -7.35
C LEU A 71 -10.03 -2.10 -8.51
N GLU A 72 -9.29 -2.09 -9.62
CA GLU A 72 -9.47 -3.00 -10.77
C GLU A 72 -8.78 -4.36 -10.55
N LEU A 73 -7.97 -4.44 -9.50
CA LEU A 73 -7.25 -5.63 -9.06
C LEU A 73 -7.19 -5.61 -7.53
N THR A 74 -7.35 -6.75 -6.88
CA THR A 74 -7.17 -6.86 -5.43
C THR A 74 -5.75 -7.32 -5.08
N PRO A 75 -5.22 -6.97 -3.90
CA PRO A 75 -3.91 -7.46 -3.46
C PRO A 75 -3.77 -8.99 -3.44
N PRO A 76 -4.78 -9.77 -2.97
CA PRO A 76 -4.72 -11.23 -3.04
C PRO A 76 -4.64 -11.76 -4.48
N GLU A 77 -5.41 -11.20 -5.42
CA GLU A 77 -5.35 -11.60 -6.83
C GLU A 77 -4.00 -11.30 -7.46
N ALA A 78 -3.44 -10.11 -7.18
CA ALA A 78 -2.13 -9.69 -7.69
C ALA A 78 -0.99 -10.56 -7.15
N ALA A 79 -1.09 -11.00 -5.89
CA ALA A 79 -0.13 -11.93 -5.30
C ALA A 79 -0.28 -13.34 -5.90
N ALA A 80 -1.52 -13.83 -6.05
CA ALA A 80 -1.80 -15.15 -6.61
C ALA A 80 -1.37 -15.29 -8.09
N SER A 81 -1.42 -14.20 -8.86
CA SER A 81 -0.95 -14.15 -10.25
C SER A 81 0.56 -13.98 -10.40
N GLY A 82 1.30 -13.83 -9.29
CA GLY A 82 2.75 -13.58 -9.30
C GLY A 82 3.15 -12.17 -9.74
N GLN A 83 2.19 -11.24 -9.85
CA GLN A 83 2.43 -9.85 -10.25
C GLN A 83 2.97 -8.98 -9.10
N VAL A 84 2.77 -9.43 -7.86
CA VAL A 84 3.29 -8.82 -6.64
C VAL A 84 4.20 -9.81 -5.92
N THR A 85 5.40 -9.36 -5.58
CA THR A 85 6.32 -10.10 -4.71
C THR A 85 6.30 -9.51 -3.31
N VAL A 86 6.20 -10.37 -2.30
CA VAL A 86 6.32 -9.97 -0.88
C VAL A 86 7.51 -10.68 -0.25
N ASP A 87 8.44 -9.89 0.27
CA ASP A 87 9.66 -10.34 0.93
C ASP A 87 9.65 -9.98 2.42
N GLY A 88 10.06 -10.92 3.28
CA GLY A 88 10.04 -10.76 4.74
C GLY A 88 8.64 -10.80 5.37
N GLY A 89 8.60 -10.90 6.70
CA GLY A 89 7.44 -10.75 7.59
C GLY A 89 6.06 -11.20 7.05
N LYS A 90 5.98 -12.38 6.43
CA LYS A 90 4.72 -12.88 5.84
C LYS A 90 3.64 -13.13 6.89
N ASP A 91 4.02 -13.33 8.14
CA ASP A 91 3.14 -13.41 9.31
C ASP A 91 2.35 -12.11 9.55
N GLN A 92 2.81 -10.98 9.00
CA GLN A 92 2.15 -9.67 9.08
C GLN A 92 1.13 -9.43 7.94
N LEU A 93 1.11 -10.28 6.91
CA LEU A 93 0.17 -10.14 5.78
C LEU A 93 -1.31 -10.19 6.18
N PRO A 94 -1.75 -11.02 7.15
CA PRO A 94 -3.13 -11.00 7.62
C PRO A 94 -3.57 -9.63 8.16
N ILE A 95 -2.67 -8.91 8.86
CA ILE A 95 -2.93 -7.56 9.36
C ILE A 95 -3.13 -6.61 8.17
N MET A 96 -2.25 -6.68 7.17
CA MET A 96 -2.36 -5.87 5.96
C MET A 96 -3.69 -6.14 5.22
N MET A 97 -4.08 -7.41 5.08
CA MET A 97 -5.34 -7.78 4.44
C MET A 97 -6.57 -7.26 5.22
N ASN A 98 -6.50 -7.24 6.55
CA ASN A 98 -7.54 -6.63 7.37
C ASN A 98 -7.64 -5.12 7.13
N VAL A 99 -6.50 -4.41 7.07
CA VAL A 99 -6.49 -2.96 6.79
C VAL A 99 -7.06 -2.65 5.41
N VAL A 100 -6.57 -3.29 4.35
CA VAL A 100 -6.97 -2.96 2.97
C VAL A 100 -8.34 -3.52 2.57
N GLY A 101 -8.84 -4.53 3.29
CA GLY A 101 -10.17 -5.11 3.09
C GLY A 101 -11.31 -4.23 3.64
N ARG A 102 -11.00 -3.20 4.42
CA ARG A 102 -12.01 -2.34 5.04
C ARG A 102 -12.69 -1.40 4.04
N PRO A 103 -14.02 -1.20 4.14
CA PRO A 103 -14.74 -0.28 3.27
C PRO A 103 -14.21 1.16 3.31
N GLU A 104 -13.80 1.66 4.47
CA GLU A 104 -13.31 3.03 4.60
C GLU A 104 -11.93 3.20 3.94
N TYR A 105 -11.09 2.17 4.01
CA TYR A 105 -9.80 2.17 3.32
C TYR A 105 -10.01 2.15 1.80
N GLN A 106 -10.90 1.29 1.30
CA GLN A 106 -11.23 1.24 -0.13
C GLN A 106 -11.84 2.56 -0.63
N ALA A 107 -12.72 3.18 0.15
CA ALA A 107 -13.29 4.49 -0.17
C ALA A 107 -12.21 5.57 -0.27
N MET A 108 -11.26 5.59 0.67
CA MET A 108 -10.11 6.49 0.63
C MET A 108 -9.22 6.24 -0.59
N VAL A 109 -8.90 4.98 -0.90
CA VAL A 109 -8.07 4.64 -2.07
C VAL A 109 -8.76 5.08 -3.36
N LYS A 110 -10.09 4.91 -3.45
CA LYS A 110 -10.87 5.42 -4.58
C LYS A 110 -10.83 6.94 -4.68
N GLU A 111 -11.01 7.65 -3.58
CA GLU A 111 -10.89 9.12 -3.55
C GLU A 111 -9.50 9.57 -4.03
N LEU A 112 -8.44 8.89 -3.60
CA LEU A 112 -7.07 9.14 -4.04
C LEU A 112 -6.90 8.88 -5.55
N ALA A 113 -7.47 7.79 -6.07
CA ALA A 113 -7.38 7.47 -7.49
C ALA A 113 -8.15 8.49 -8.36
N ASP A 114 -9.28 9.00 -7.89
CA ASP A 114 -10.10 9.98 -8.63
C ASP A 114 -9.39 11.35 -8.77
N ILE A 115 -8.49 11.68 -7.85
CA ILE A 115 -7.75 12.97 -7.85
C ILE A 115 -6.29 12.84 -8.31
N THR A 116 -5.84 11.64 -8.66
CA THR A 116 -4.46 11.37 -9.11
C THR A 116 -4.43 11.11 -10.61
N GLU A 117 -3.59 11.85 -11.33
CA GLU A 117 -3.19 11.49 -12.68
C GLU A 117 -2.03 10.48 -12.62
N PHE A 118 -2.25 9.30 -13.19
CA PHE A 118 -1.27 8.21 -13.28
C PHE A 118 -0.53 8.26 -14.62
#